data_AF-A0A1T2A243-F1
#
_entry.id   AF-A0A1T2A243-F1
#
_cell.length_a   1.000
_cell.length_b   1.000
_cell.length_c   1.000
_cell.angle_alpha   90.00
_cell.angle_beta   90.00
_cell.angle_gamma   90.00
#
_symmetry.space_group_name_H-M   'P 1'
#
loop_
_entity.id
_entity.type
_entity.pdbx_description
1 polymer ?
#
loop_
_entity_poly.entity_id
_entity_poly.type
_entity_poly.pdbx_seq_one_letter_code
_entity_poly.pdbx_strand_id
1 'polypeptide(L)'
;MAGYRDFGLMEGDGSGATPSAADNMIRSVRAPYKWATEREYVANNPAAGIAAVNTALKGGAVPRTPDNLLKFKKKHPPGTTAHLGLTLQAFTACRVVYAIWFGRDQEVTRSGQTWLD
;
A
#
# COMPACT_ATOMS: atom_id res chain seq x y z
N MET A 1 -16.91 3.89 35.93
CA MET A 1 -17.81 4.53 34.95
C MET A 1 -17.04 5.64 34.25
N ALA A 2 -17.13 5.69 32.91
CA ALA A 2 -16.98 6.83 31.98
C ALA A 2 -15.89 7.90 32.26
N GLY A 3 -14.99 8.25 31.35
CA GLY A 3 -14.77 7.83 29.98
C GLY A 3 -13.49 8.49 29.47
N TYR A 4 -12.61 7.69 28.88
CA TYR A 4 -11.56 8.17 27.98
C TYR A 4 -12.15 8.14 26.56
N ARG A 5 -13.10 9.05 26.32
CA ARG A 5 -13.60 9.37 24.98
C ARG A 5 -13.53 10.89 24.92
N ASP A 6 -12.45 11.36 24.29
CA ASP A 6 -12.34 12.65 23.60
C ASP A 6 -10.86 13.02 23.49
N PHE A 7 -10.09 12.22 22.76
CA PHE A 7 -9.02 12.79 21.92
C PHE A 7 -9.67 13.11 20.57
N GLY A 8 -10.59 14.08 20.62
CA GLY A 8 -10.99 14.80 19.43
C GLY A 8 -9.82 15.65 18.96
N LEU A 9 -9.63 15.63 17.64
CA LEU A 9 -8.88 16.61 16.86
C LEU A 9 -7.35 16.44 16.80
N MET A 10 -6.94 15.44 16.01
CA MET A 10 -6.10 15.77 14.85
C MET A 10 -7.01 15.88 13.61
N GLU A 11 -8.00 16.77 13.65
CA GLU A 11 -8.51 17.38 12.41
C GLU A 11 -7.45 18.41 12.02
N GLY A 12 -6.34 17.90 11.50
CA GLY A 12 -5.38 18.70 10.79
C GLY A 12 -5.72 18.61 9.32
N ASP A 13 -5.83 19.76 8.67
CA ASP A 13 -5.92 19.92 7.21
C ASP A 13 -4.65 19.43 6.46
N GLY A 14 -4.01 18.36 6.95
CA GLY A 14 -2.77 17.80 6.42
C GLY A 14 -2.38 16.49 7.10
N SER A 15 -1.98 15.50 6.30
CA SER A 15 -1.22 14.26 6.60
C SER A 15 -1.68 13.30 7.71
N GLY A 16 -2.65 13.65 8.55
CA GLY A 16 -3.10 12.84 9.70
C GLY A 16 -4.56 12.35 9.62
N ALA A 17 -5.28 12.69 8.54
CA ALA A 17 -6.72 12.47 8.42
C ALA A 17 -7.17 10.99 8.47
N THR A 18 -6.25 10.04 8.30
CA THR A 18 -6.54 8.61 8.47
C THR A 18 -5.65 8.00 9.55
N PRO A 19 -6.14 7.03 10.33
CA PRO A 19 -5.35 6.37 11.37
C PRO A 19 -4.00 5.84 10.86
N SER A 20 -3.99 5.28 9.64
CA SER A 20 -2.74 4.80 9.02
C SER A 20 -1.78 5.92 8.64
N ALA A 21 -2.27 7.09 8.24
CA ALA A 21 -1.42 8.22 7.91
C ALA A 21 -0.80 8.85 9.16
N ALA A 22 -1.58 8.97 10.25
CA ALA A 22 -1.07 9.40 11.55
C ALA A 22 0.04 8.46 12.08
N ASP A 23 -0.16 7.14 11.99
CA ASP A 23 0.87 6.17 12.38
C ASP A 23 2.13 6.26 11.52
N ASN A 24 1.99 6.48 10.22
CA ASN A 24 3.12 6.70 9.33
C ASN A 24 3.88 7.98 9.69
N MET A 25 3.19 9.06 10.05
CA MET A 25 3.82 10.29 10.52
C MET A 25 4.63 10.05 11.81
N ILE A 26 4.03 9.37 12.80
CA ILE A 26 4.71 9.01 14.05
C ILE A 26 5.97 8.19 13.78
N ARG A 27 5.89 7.19 12.87
CA ARG A 27 7.04 6.37 12.46
C ARG A 27 8.14 7.20 11.79
N SER A 28 7.76 8.11 10.90
CA SER A 28 8.69 9.00 10.20
C SER A 28 9.45 9.94 11.13
N VAL A 29 8.82 10.39 12.23
CA VAL A 29 9.50 11.18 13.27
C VAL A 29 10.34 10.29 14.19
N ARG A 30 9.84 9.11 14.58
CA ARG A 30 10.56 8.22 15.51
C ARG A 30 11.88 7.70 14.93
N ALA A 31 11.92 7.39 13.64
CA ALA A 31 13.08 6.81 12.96
C ALA A 31 14.37 7.66 13.04
N PRO A 32 14.39 8.96 12.64
CA PRO A 32 15.59 9.78 12.71
C PRO A 32 16.07 10.00 14.15
N TYR A 33 15.18 10.18 15.13
CA TYR A 33 15.58 10.30 16.52
C TYR A 33 16.19 9.01 17.06
N LYS A 34 15.67 7.84 16.67
CA LYS A 34 16.29 6.56 17.02
C LYS A 34 17.72 6.48 16.46
N TRP A 35 17.90 6.80 15.18
CA TRP A 35 19.21 6.85 14.53
C TRP A 35 20.17 7.85 15.20
N ALA A 36 19.65 9.00 15.64
CA ALA A 36 20.42 10.05 16.30
C ALA A 36 20.82 9.67 17.74
N THR A 37 19.95 9.01 18.49
CA THR A 37 20.28 8.49 19.83
C THR A 37 21.34 7.39 19.77
N GLU A 38 21.29 6.50 18.77
CA GLU A 38 22.34 5.47 18.54
C GLU A 38 23.73 6.06 18.27
N ARG A 39 23.79 7.34 17.86
CA ARG A 39 25.03 8.08 17.56
C ARG A 39 25.34 9.15 18.60
N GLU A 40 24.61 9.15 19.70
CA GLU A 40 24.79 10.09 20.82
C GLU A 40 24.62 11.56 20.43
N TYR A 41 23.97 11.86 19.29
CA TYR A 41 23.64 13.24 18.90
C TYR A 41 22.51 13.84 19.75
N VAL A 42 21.62 12.99 20.26
CA VAL A 42 20.52 13.37 21.14
C VAL A 42 20.35 12.32 22.23
N ALA A 43 20.16 12.77 23.46
CA ALA A 43 20.08 11.87 24.62
C ALA A 43 18.87 10.92 24.56
N ASN A 44 17.71 11.42 24.08
CA ASN A 44 16.45 10.70 24.10
C ASN A 44 15.61 10.99 22.85
N ASN A 45 14.74 10.04 22.49
CA ASN A 45 13.76 10.19 21.42
C ASN A 45 12.41 10.69 21.97
N PRO A 46 11.99 11.93 21.70
CA PRO A 46 10.74 12.49 22.23
C PRO A 46 9.48 11.78 21.70
N ALA A 47 9.58 11.12 20.54
CA ALA A 47 8.49 10.36 19.93
C ALA A 47 8.44 8.88 20.40
N ALA A 48 9.34 8.45 21.30
CA ALA A 48 9.40 7.05 21.75
C ALA A 48 8.15 6.62 22.52
N GLY A 49 7.51 7.52 23.27
CA GLY A 49 6.33 7.22 24.09
C GLY A 49 4.99 7.31 23.34
N ILE A 50 4.99 7.76 22.08
CA ILE A 50 3.75 7.95 21.33
C ILE A 50 3.19 6.58 20.90
N ALA A 51 1.99 6.23 21.37
CA ALA A 51 1.31 4.99 21.01
C ALA A 51 0.82 5.04 19.55
N ALA A 52 0.70 3.86 18.93
CA ALA A 52 0.06 3.76 17.62
C ALA A 52 -1.45 4.07 17.74
N VAL A 53 -1.98 4.77 16.75
CA VAL A 53 -3.38 5.15 16.63
C VAL A 53 -4.19 3.98 16.07
N ASN A 54 -3.66 3.26 15.07
CA ASN A 54 -4.34 2.13 14.45
C ASN A 54 -4.08 0.83 15.24
N THR A 55 -4.81 0.65 16.34
CA THR A 55 -4.65 -0.50 17.25
C THR A 55 -5.54 -1.70 16.91
N ALA A 56 -6.57 -1.50 16.08
CA ALA A 56 -7.44 -2.55 15.60
C ALA A 56 -7.67 -2.36 14.10
N LEU A 57 -7.43 -3.43 13.32
CA LEU A 57 -7.74 -3.49 11.88
C LEU A 57 -9.26 -3.38 11.66
N LYS A 58 -9.77 -2.15 11.68
CA LYS A 58 -11.17 -1.85 11.35
C LYS A 58 -11.26 -1.54 9.86
N GLY A 59 -11.35 -2.61 9.06
CA GLY A 59 -11.51 -2.53 7.61
C GLY A 59 -10.22 -2.75 6.82
N GLY A 60 -10.30 -2.51 5.51
CA GLY A 60 -9.21 -2.75 4.56
C GLY A 60 -9.74 -2.87 3.14
N ALA A 61 -8.83 -3.10 2.18
CA ALA A 61 -9.22 -3.39 0.81
C ALA A 61 -10.01 -4.71 0.77
N VAL A 62 -11.21 -4.67 0.19
CA VAL A 62 -12.03 -5.87 0.00
C VAL A 62 -11.36 -6.75 -1.06
N PRO A 63 -11.09 -8.03 -0.75
CA PRO A 63 -10.54 -8.96 -1.74
C PRO A 63 -11.43 -9.05 -2.98
N ARG A 64 -10.81 -9.10 -4.16
CA ARG A 64 -11.57 -9.25 -5.40
C ARG A 64 -12.03 -10.70 -5.58
N THR A 65 -13.33 -10.89 -5.73
CA THR A 65 -13.93 -12.19 -6.06
C THR A 65 -13.90 -12.45 -7.57
N PRO A 66 -14.00 -13.72 -8.01
CA PRO A 66 -14.13 -14.05 -9.43
C PRO A 66 -15.27 -13.31 -10.12
N ASP A 67 -16.41 -13.12 -9.46
CA ASP A 67 -17.55 -12.37 -10.02
C ASP A 67 -17.22 -10.90 -10.28
N ASN A 68 -16.43 -10.27 -9.40
CA ASN A 68 -15.97 -8.90 -9.61
C ASN A 68 -15.03 -8.81 -10.82
N LEU A 69 -14.20 -9.83 -11.03
CA LEU A 69 -13.33 -9.91 -12.22
C LEU A 69 -14.15 -10.11 -13.50
N LEU A 70 -15.18 -10.95 -13.47
CA LEU A 70 -16.09 -11.16 -14.60
C LEU A 70 -16.85 -9.88 -14.95
N LYS A 71 -17.40 -9.17 -13.95
CA LYS A 71 -18.04 -7.86 -14.16
C LYS A 71 -17.07 -6.83 -14.74
N PHE A 72 -15.83 -6.80 -14.25
CA PHE A 72 -14.79 -5.93 -14.77
C PHE A 72 -14.46 -6.25 -16.24
N LYS A 73 -14.26 -7.53 -16.58
CA LYS A 73 -14.00 -7.97 -17.97
C LYS A 73 -15.18 -7.71 -18.92
N LYS A 74 -16.42 -7.76 -18.43
CA LYS A 74 -17.61 -7.37 -19.22
C LYS A 74 -17.61 -5.88 -19.54
N LYS A 75 -17.24 -5.03 -18.58
CA LYS A 75 -17.12 -3.57 -18.77
C LYS A 75 -15.90 -3.20 -19.63
N HIS A 76 -14.81 -3.95 -19.52
CA HIS A 76 -13.53 -3.73 -20.20
C HIS A 76 -13.22 -4.93 -21.11
N PRO A 77 -13.75 -4.93 -22.35
CA PRO A 77 -13.53 -6.02 -23.29
C PRO A 77 -12.05 -6.13 -23.72
N PRO A 78 -11.65 -7.27 -24.31
CA PRO A 78 -10.33 -7.45 -24.91
C PRO A 78 -9.97 -6.30 -25.87
N GLY A 79 -8.70 -5.90 -25.89
CA GLY A 79 -8.20 -4.74 -26.64
C GLY A 79 -8.18 -3.43 -25.85
N THR A 80 -8.86 -3.35 -24.70
CA THR A 80 -8.74 -2.19 -23.80
C THR A 80 -7.52 -2.32 -22.87
N THR A 81 -6.89 -1.19 -22.53
CA THR A 81 -5.76 -1.14 -21.57
C THR A 81 -6.14 -1.71 -20.21
N ALA A 82 -7.39 -1.49 -19.77
CA ALA A 82 -7.90 -2.04 -18.52
C ALA A 82 -7.97 -3.58 -18.54
N HIS A 83 -8.40 -4.17 -19.66
CA HIS A 83 -8.41 -5.62 -19.83
C HIS A 83 -6.98 -6.19 -19.81
N LEU A 84 -6.07 -5.57 -20.56
CA LEU A 84 -4.67 -5.96 -20.58
C LEU A 84 -4.04 -5.89 -19.19
N GLY A 85 -4.20 -4.77 -18.49
CA GLY A 85 -3.64 -4.56 -17.16
C GLY A 85 -4.15 -5.57 -16.13
N LEU A 86 -5.44 -5.93 -16.17
CA LEU A 86 -5.98 -6.97 -15.31
C LEU A 86 -5.39 -8.35 -15.65
N THR A 87 -5.28 -8.68 -16.94
CA THR A 87 -4.72 -9.95 -17.39
C THR A 87 -3.26 -10.09 -16.98
N LEU A 88 -2.43 -9.06 -17.20
CA LEU A 88 -1.03 -9.06 -16.77
C LEU A 88 -0.92 -9.30 -15.26
N GLN A 89 -1.68 -8.57 -14.45
CA GLN A 89 -1.66 -8.74 -12.99
C GLN A 89 -2.15 -10.12 -12.54
N ALA A 90 -3.15 -10.69 -13.21
CA ALA A 90 -3.69 -12.00 -12.86
C ALA A 90 -2.74 -13.16 -13.15
N PHE A 91 -1.92 -13.07 -14.20
CA PHE A 91 -1.02 -14.16 -14.61
C PHE A 91 0.42 -13.98 -14.11
N THR A 92 0.88 -12.74 -13.89
CA THR A 92 2.26 -12.48 -13.43
C THR A 92 2.36 -12.17 -11.94
N ALA A 93 1.24 -11.80 -11.29
CA ALA A 93 1.21 -11.29 -9.91
C ALA A 93 2.21 -10.14 -9.65
N CYS A 94 2.63 -9.44 -10.71
CA CYS A 94 3.59 -8.35 -10.59
C CYS A 94 2.98 -7.16 -9.84
N ARG A 95 3.85 -6.34 -9.25
CA ARG A 95 3.45 -5.01 -8.78
C ARG A 95 3.03 -4.16 -9.98
N VAL A 96 2.03 -3.30 -9.80
CA VAL A 96 1.51 -2.43 -10.89
C VAL A 96 2.60 -1.62 -11.61
N VAL A 97 3.66 -1.21 -10.89
CA VAL A 97 4.79 -0.46 -11.45
C VAL A 97 5.71 -1.31 -12.33
N TYR A 98 5.65 -2.64 -12.25
CA TYR A 98 6.38 -3.52 -13.16
C TYR A 98 5.58 -3.83 -14.41
N ALA A 99 4.24 -3.81 -14.31
CA ALA A 99 3.37 -4.06 -15.46
C ALA A 99 3.59 -3.08 -16.63
N ILE A 100 4.09 -1.87 -16.36
CA ILE A 100 4.40 -0.87 -17.39
C ILE A 100 5.67 -1.20 -18.19
N TRP A 101 6.55 -2.05 -17.66
CA TRP A 101 7.79 -2.46 -18.32
C TRP A 101 7.61 -3.69 -19.20
N PHE A 102 6.50 -4.41 -19.04
CA PHE A 102 6.19 -5.53 -19.92
C PHE A 102 5.89 -5.04 -21.33
N GLY A 103 6.63 -5.61 -22.27
CA GLY A 103 6.50 -5.37 -23.69
C GLY A 103 7.06 -6.55 -24.47
N ARG A 104 7.13 -6.39 -25.80
CA ARG A 104 7.66 -7.43 -26.70
C ARG A 104 9.10 -7.82 -26.37
N ASP A 105 9.89 -6.89 -25.84
CA ASP A 105 11.29 -7.13 -25.47
C ASP A 105 11.45 -8.09 -24.29
N GLN A 106 10.37 -8.40 -23.57
CA GLN A 106 10.35 -9.37 -22.46
C GLN A 106 9.68 -10.69 -22.87
N GLU A 107 9.31 -10.83 -24.15
CA GLU A 107 8.76 -12.07 -24.68
C GLU A 107 9.90 -12.99 -25.13
N VAL A 108 10.00 -14.18 -24.53
CA VAL A 108 10.99 -15.20 -24.90
C VAL A 108 10.29 -16.47 -25.38
N THR A 109 10.74 -17.03 -26.50
CA THR A 109 10.23 -18.32 -26.98
C THR A 109 10.99 -19.46 -26.33
N ARG A 110 10.27 -20.33 -25.61
CA ARG A 110 10.81 -21.58 -25.04
C ARG A 110 9.93 -22.73 -25.50
N SER A 111 10.54 -23.75 -26.12
CA SER A 111 9.85 -24.95 -26.61
C SER A 111 8.63 -24.65 -27.49
N GLY A 112 8.73 -23.63 -28.35
CA GLY A 112 7.64 -23.23 -29.26
C GLY A 112 6.50 -22.44 -28.62
N GLN A 113 6.59 -22.09 -27.34
CA GLN A 113 5.63 -21.23 -26.64
C GLN A 113 6.29 -19.90 -26.26
N THR A 114 5.51 -18.82 -26.30
CA THR A 114 5.94 -17.50 -25.83
C THR A 114 5.73 -17.39 -24.33
N TRP A 115 6.78 -17.01 -23.62
CA TRP A 115 6.80 -16.74 -22.19
C TRP A 115 7.16 -15.27 -21.96
N LEU A 116 6.80 -14.74 -20.79
CA LEU A 116 7.30 -13.47 -20.29
C LEU A 116 8.45 -13.75 -19.33
N ASP A 117 9.61 -13.12 -19.55
CA ASP A 117 10.82 -13.20 -18.72
C ASP A 117 11.40 -11.81 -18.47
#